data_AF-A0A371GE53-F1
#
_entry.id   AF-A0A371GE53-F1
#
_cell.length_a   1.000
_cell.length_b   1.000
_cell.length_c   1.000
_cell.angle_alpha   90.00
_cell.angle_beta   90.00
_cell.angle_gamma   90.00
#
_symmetry.space_group_name_H-M   'P 1'
#
loop_
_entity.id
_entity.type
_entity.pdbx_description
1 polymer ?
#
loop_
_entity_poly.entity_id
_entity_poly.type
_entity_poly.pdbx_seq_one_letter_code
_entity_poly.pdbx_strand_id
1 'polypeptide(L)'
;MLSSSPRLRSTKESNPSRNLKIQLTLHPIGKRTQRPHREKLISTLQGHANLFAWQSSDMPGIDSKVIYHRLAICTEAKSIAQRKRKIRRDKREVIEQETTKLKVVHFIREVS
;
A
#
# COMPACT_ATOMS: atom_id res chain seq x y z
N MET A 1 35.51 1.93 -4.20
CA MET A 1 35.01 1.05 -3.13
C MET A 1 33.50 0.92 -3.29
N LEU A 2 33.01 -0.27 -3.68
CA LEU A 2 31.59 -0.53 -3.93
C LEU A 2 30.89 -0.79 -2.58
N SER A 3 30.19 0.21 -2.04
CA SER A 3 29.31 -0.01 -0.89
C SER A 3 28.09 -0.80 -1.34
N SER A 4 28.06 -2.10 -1.00
CA SER A 4 26.90 -2.96 -1.21
C SER A 4 25.76 -2.46 -0.33
N SER A 5 24.73 -1.86 -0.93
CA SER A 5 23.50 -1.50 -0.24
C SER A 5 22.84 -2.78 0.31
N PRO A 6 22.48 -2.83 1.60
CA PRO A 6 21.85 -4.01 2.17
C PRO A 6 20.45 -4.15 1.58
N ARG A 7 20.28 -5.20 0.77
CA ARG A 7 18.97 -5.69 0.32
C ARG A 7 18.13 -5.89 1.58
N LEU A 8 17.08 -5.09 1.78
CA LEU A 8 16.14 -5.24 2.89
C LEU A 8 15.63 -6.68 2.85
N ARG A 9 16.17 -7.49 3.75
CA ARG A 9 15.79 -8.88 3.92
C ARG A 9 14.36 -8.80 4.42
N SER A 10 13.40 -9.10 3.54
CA SER A 10 11.99 -9.27 3.91
C SER A 10 11.98 -10.26 5.07
N THR A 11 11.77 -9.75 6.28
CA THR A 11 11.62 -10.57 7.47
C THR A 11 10.44 -11.47 7.19
N LYS A 12 10.67 -12.79 7.24
CA LYS A 12 9.62 -13.81 7.11
C LYS A 12 8.70 -13.85 8.33
N GLU A 13 8.41 -12.69 8.93
CA GLU A 13 7.40 -12.58 9.95
C GLU A 13 6.05 -12.52 9.25
N SER A 14 5.41 -13.68 9.23
CA SER A 14 4.01 -13.84 8.88
C SER A 14 3.17 -13.03 9.88
N ASN A 15 2.87 -11.78 9.53
CA ASN A 15 2.01 -10.91 10.34
C ASN A 15 0.62 -11.57 10.51
N PRO A 16 0.19 -11.92 11.73
CA PRO A 16 -1.04 -12.69 11.99
C PRO A 16 -2.30 -11.98 11.46
N SER A 17 -2.27 -10.65 11.38
CA SER A 17 -3.34 -9.84 10.81
C SER A 17 -3.60 -10.13 9.32
N ARG A 18 -2.56 -10.53 8.56
CA ARG A 18 -2.69 -10.84 7.12
C ARG A 18 -3.42 -12.16 6.89
N ASN A 19 -3.08 -13.20 7.67
CA ASN A 19 -3.76 -14.50 7.60
C ASN A 19 -5.23 -14.39 8.02
N LEU A 20 -5.51 -13.58 9.05
CA LEU A 20 -6.87 -13.30 9.48
C LEU A 20 -7.67 -12.57 8.39
N LYS A 21 -7.06 -11.61 7.69
CA LYS A 21 -7.67 -10.89 6.56
C LYS A 21 -7.98 -11.86 5.40
N ILE A 22 -7.04 -12.71 5.02
CA ILE A 22 -7.22 -13.75 3.99
C ILE A 22 -8.41 -14.66 4.34
N GLN A 23 -8.47 -15.12 5.60
CA GLN A 23 -9.54 -15.99 6.08
C GLN A 23 -10.92 -15.30 6.01
N LEU A 24 -11.02 -14.04 6.45
CA LEU A 24 -12.26 -13.26 6.49
C LEU A 24 -12.74 -12.82 5.10
N THR A 25 -11.83 -12.39 4.22
CA THR A 25 -12.17 -11.86 2.89
C THR A 25 -12.52 -12.96 1.89
N LEU A 26 -11.94 -14.16 2.01
CA LEU A 26 -12.24 -15.29 1.12
C LEU A 26 -13.42 -16.13 1.59
N HIS A 27 -13.86 -15.98 2.84
CA HIS A 27 -15.03 -16.70 3.35
C HIS A 27 -16.32 -16.46 2.54
N PRO A 28 -16.66 -15.22 2.14
CA PRO A 28 -17.82 -14.97 1.28
C PRO A 28 -17.59 -15.32 -0.20
N ILE A 29 -16.37 -15.13 -0.74
CA ILE A 29 -16.04 -15.38 -2.15
C ILE A 29 -16.07 -16.89 -2.46
N GLY A 30 -15.73 -17.73 -1.49
CA GLY A 30 -15.69 -19.18 -1.62
C GLY A 30 -17.03 -19.92 -1.51
N LYS A 31 -18.18 -19.25 -1.32
CA LYS A 31 -19.48 -19.94 -1.13
C LYS A 31 -19.92 -20.81 -2.31
N ARG A 32 -19.42 -20.51 -3.52
CA ARG A 32 -19.68 -21.27 -4.76
C ARG A 32 -18.56 -22.25 -5.14
N THR A 33 -17.49 -22.32 -4.35
CA THR A 33 -16.32 -23.17 -4.62
C THR A 33 -16.38 -24.42 -3.75
N GLN A 34 -16.06 -25.58 -4.32
CA GLN A 34 -16.01 -26.84 -3.56
C GLN A 34 -14.97 -26.74 -2.42
N ARG A 35 -15.30 -27.31 -1.25
CA ARG A 35 -14.44 -27.28 -0.05
C ARG A 35 -12.95 -27.54 -0.32
N PRO A 36 -12.54 -28.60 -1.05
CA PRO A 36 -11.11 -28.88 -1.28
C PRO A 36 -10.41 -27.79 -2.09
N HIS A 37 -11.09 -27.17 -3.07
CA HIS A 37 -10.52 -26.07 -3.85
C HIS A 37 -10.38 -24.80 -3.03
N ARG A 38 -11.33 -24.54 -2.12
CA ARG A 38 -11.28 -23.40 -1.21
C ARG A 38 -10.13 -23.52 -0.22
N GLU A 39 -9.92 -24.69 0.37
CA GLU A 39 -8.81 -24.94 1.30
C GLU A 39 -7.45 -24.79 0.60
N LYS A 40 -7.32 -25.34 -0.62
CA LYS A 40 -6.11 -25.17 -1.43
C LYS A 40 -5.83 -23.70 -1.75
N LEU A 41 -6.86 -22.93 -2.09
CA LEU A 41 -6.74 -21.49 -2.35
C LEU A 41 -6.29 -20.72 -1.12
N ILE A 42 -6.92 -20.98 0.04
CA ILE A 42 -6.56 -20.32 1.31
C ILE A 42 -5.10 -20.64 1.67
N SER A 43 -4.71 -21.92 1.63
CA SER A 43 -3.34 -22.35 1.91
C SER A 43 -2.32 -21.69 0.98
N THR A 44 -2.64 -21.58 -0.32
CA THR A 44 -1.78 -20.92 -1.30
C THR A 44 -1.62 -19.43 -0.98
N LEU A 45 -2.70 -18.73 -0.64
CA LEU A 45 -2.66 -17.30 -0.33
C LEU A 45 -1.96 -17.00 1.00
N GLN A 46 -2.13 -17.88 2.00
CA GLN A 46 -1.39 -17.79 3.27
C GLN A 46 0.12 -17.99 3.04
N GLY A 47 0.51 -18.97 2.20
CA GLY A 47 1.90 -19.20 1.84
C GLY A 47 2.57 -18.04 1.10
N HIS A 48 1.77 -17.19 0.45
CA HIS A 48 2.23 -16.01 -0.29
C HIS A 48 1.74 -14.69 0.33
N ALA A 49 1.39 -14.69 1.63
CA ALA A 49 0.79 -13.53 2.28
C ALA A 49 1.69 -12.28 2.25
N ASN A 50 3.00 -12.45 2.07
CA ASN A 50 3.99 -11.38 1.97
C ASN A 50 4.12 -10.76 0.57
N LEU A 51 3.53 -11.36 -0.47
CA LEU A 51 3.55 -10.81 -1.84
C LEU A 51 2.52 -9.71 -2.07
N PHE A 52 1.53 -9.59 -1.18
CA PHE A 52 0.43 -8.64 -1.32
C PHE A 52 0.59 -7.47 -0.35
N ALA A 53 0.17 -6.29 -0.80
CA ALA A 53 0.13 -5.09 0.02
C ALA A 53 -1.18 -5.00 0.81
N TRP A 54 -1.26 -5.66 1.97
CA TRP A 54 -2.47 -5.67 2.80
C TRP A 54 -2.68 -4.36 3.57
N GLN A 55 -1.58 -3.66 3.86
CA GLN A 55 -1.55 -2.35 4.48
C GLN A 55 -0.61 -1.42 3.71
N SER A 56 -0.72 -0.11 3.91
CA SER A 56 0.16 0.87 3.27
C SER A 56 1.64 0.65 3.61
N SER A 57 1.95 0.09 4.78
CA SER A 57 3.30 -0.31 5.19
C SER A 57 3.89 -1.47 4.38
N ASP A 58 3.04 -2.29 3.77
CA ASP A 58 3.46 -3.47 3.00
C ASP A 58 3.93 -3.11 1.59
N MET A 59 3.69 -1.85 1.17
CA MET A 59 4.15 -1.28 -0.09
C MET A 59 5.09 -0.10 0.21
N PRO A 60 6.31 -0.34 0.71
CA PRO A 60 7.31 0.69 0.74
C PRO A 60 7.50 1.15 -0.71
N GLY A 61 7.24 2.42 -0.97
CA GLY A 61 7.34 2.96 -2.33
C GLY A 61 8.69 2.63 -2.97
N ILE A 62 8.76 2.68 -4.29
CA ILE A 62 10.05 2.49 -4.96
C ILE A 62 10.92 3.71 -4.66
N ASP A 63 12.17 3.48 -4.23
CA ASP A 63 13.12 4.57 -3.98
C ASP A 63 13.24 5.43 -5.24
N SER A 64 13.06 6.74 -5.09
CA SER A 64 13.14 7.69 -6.21
C SER A 64 14.52 7.71 -6.85
N LYS A 65 15.57 7.21 -6.18
CA LYS A 65 16.89 6.98 -6.77
C LYS A 65 16.90 5.83 -7.77
N VAL A 66 15.97 4.88 -7.66
CA VAL A 66 15.86 3.73 -8.57
C VAL A 66 15.06 4.13 -9.80
N ILE A 67 13.87 4.68 -9.60
CA ILE A 67 13.01 5.15 -10.69
C ILE A 67 12.09 6.25 -10.19
N TYR A 68 11.94 7.29 -11.00
CA TYR A 68 10.93 8.31 -10.81
C TYR A 68 10.35 8.68 -12.17
N HIS A 69 9.09 9.09 -12.17
CA HIS A 69 8.45 9.64 -13.35
C HIS A 69 8.69 11.15 -13.40
N ARG A 70 9.29 11.64 -14.49
CA ARG A 70 9.39 13.06 -14.78
C ARG A 70 8.21 13.45 -15.67
N LEU A 71 7.28 14.24 -15.12
CA LEU A 71 6.21 14.82 -15.92
C LEU A 71 6.80 15.84 -16.90
N ALA A 72 6.44 15.72 -18.18
CA ALA A 72 6.75 16.74 -19.19
C ALA A 72 5.80 17.92 -18.99
N ILE A 73 6.31 18.99 -18.37
CA ILE A 73 5.56 20.22 -18.12
C ILE A 73 6.11 21.29 -19.07
N CYS A 74 5.20 21.99 -19.75
CA CYS A 74 5.53 23.15 -20.58
C CYS A 74 6.22 24.23 -19.73
N THR A 75 7.40 24.69 -20.14
CA THR A 75 8.24 25.62 -19.37
C THR A 75 7.59 26.99 -19.19
N GLU A 76 6.72 27.39 -20.11
CA GLU A 76 5.96 28.63 -20.07
C GLU A 76 4.68 28.51 -19.22
N ALA A 77 4.32 27.30 -18.77
CA ALA A 77 3.11 27.07 -18.01
C ALA A 77 3.20 27.69 -16.61
N LYS A 78 2.19 28.50 -16.26
CA LYS A 78 2.09 29.11 -14.93
C LYS A 78 1.52 28.11 -13.93
N SER A 79 2.08 28.06 -12.72
CA SER A 79 1.52 27.29 -11.62
C SER A 79 0.15 27.85 -11.22
N ILE A 80 -0.85 26.99 -11.07
CA ILE A 80 -2.20 27.38 -10.65
C ILE A 80 -2.45 26.84 -9.24
N ALA A 81 -2.61 27.74 -8.28
CA ALA A 81 -3.03 27.39 -6.92
C ALA A 81 -4.51 26.97 -6.93
N GLN A 82 -4.77 25.66 -6.82
CA GLN A 82 -6.13 25.16 -6.76
C GLN A 82 -6.71 25.35 -5.36
N ARG A 83 -7.88 25.99 -5.27
CA ARG A 83 -8.60 26.16 -4.00
C ARG A 83 -8.99 24.80 -3.41
N LYS A 84 -8.67 24.57 -2.13
CA LYS A 84 -9.10 23.38 -1.40
C LYS A 84 -10.62 23.22 -1.45
N ARG A 85 -11.09 22.04 -1.88
CA ARG A 85 -12.52 21.72 -1.89
C ARG A 85 -13.05 21.59 -0.46
N LYS A 86 -14.27 22.08 -0.22
CA LYS A 86 -14.95 21.89 1.07
C LYS A 86 -15.30 20.40 1.22
N ILE A 87 -14.85 19.81 2.32
CA ILE A 87 -15.14 18.43 2.69
C ILE A 87 -16.16 18.44 3.83
N ARG A 88 -17.13 17.53 3.80
CA ARG A 88 -18.12 17.37 4.89
C ARG A 88 -17.41 16.92 6.17
N ARG A 89 -17.91 17.34 7.34
CA ARG A 89 -17.21 17.12 8.63
C ARG A 89 -16.96 15.65 8.94
N ASP A 90 -17.95 14.79 8.66
CA ASP A 90 -17.89 13.32 8.78
C ASP A 90 -16.70 12.69 8.05
N LYS A 91 -16.29 13.26 6.92
CA LYS A 91 -15.16 12.75 6.13
C LYS A 91 -13.81 13.30 6.55
N ARG A 92 -13.77 14.38 7.33
CA ARG A 92 -12.53 15.09 7.67
C ARG A 92 -11.60 14.23 8.51
N GLU A 93 -12.16 13.56 9.52
CA GLU A 93 -11.40 12.71 10.43
C GLU A 93 -10.80 11.50 9.68
N VAL A 94 -11.58 10.84 8.84
CA VAL A 94 -11.10 9.72 8.02
C VAL A 94 -9.95 10.15 7.12
N ILE A 95 -10.06 11.31 6.47
CA ILE A 95 -8.99 11.83 5.60
C ILE A 95 -7.73 12.11 6.41
N GLU A 96 -7.85 12.70 7.60
CA GLU A 96 -6.71 13.00 8.46
C GLU A 96 -6.01 11.72 8.94
N GLN A 97 -6.78 10.71 9.34
CA GLN A 97 -6.26 9.39 9.72
C GLN A 97 -5.53 8.72 8.55
N GLU A 98 -6.14 8.66 7.36
CA GLU A 98 -5.51 8.05 6.19
C GLU A 98 -4.28 8.84 5.71
N THR A 99 -4.34 10.17 5.71
CA THR A 99 -3.19 11.03 5.39
C THR A 99 -2.03 10.78 6.34
N THR A 100 -2.32 10.63 7.63
CA THR A 100 -1.30 10.32 8.65
C THR A 100 -0.66 8.95 8.40
N LYS A 101 -1.46 7.92 8.09
CA LYS A 101 -0.94 6.59 7.73
C LYS A 101 0.00 6.66 6.53
N LEU A 102 -0.35 7.43 5.50
CA LEU A 102 0.48 7.60 4.31
C LEU A 102 1.76 8.41 4.58
N LYS A 103 1.71 9.41 5.47
CA LYS A 103 2.87 10.17 5.92
C LYS A 103 3.87 9.29 6.69
N VAL A 104 3.38 8.46 7.62
CA VAL A 104 4.21 7.57 8.46
C VAL A 104 5.03 6.59 7.61
N VAL A 105 4.46 6.09 6.51
CA VAL A 105 5.17 5.17 5.60
C VAL A 105 5.93 5.89 4.48
N HIS A 106 6.10 7.22 4.58
CA HIS A 106 6.79 8.08 3.60
C HIS A 106 6.26 8.02 2.16
N PHE A 107 4.99 7.62 1.97
CA PHE A 107 4.38 7.57 0.63
C PHE A 107 4.03 8.97 0.12
N ILE A 108 3.65 9.87 1.04
CA ILE A 108 3.44 11.28 0.77
C ILE A 108 4.33 12.11 1.69
N ARG A 109 4.73 13.29 1.21
CA ARG A 109 5.49 14.27 1.98
C ARG A 109 4.91 15.66 1.78
N GLU A 110 5.13 16.50 2.77
CA GLU A 110 4.86 17.92 2.64
C GLU A 110 5.91 18.55 1.70
N VAL A 111 5.46 19.46 0.85
CA VAL A 111 6.34 20.25 -0.02
C VAL A 111 6.17 21.70 0.45
N SER A 112 7.26 22.25 0.97
CA SER A 112 7.36 23.62 1.47
C SER A 112 7.74 24.57 0.35
#